data_AF-A0A938TP24-F1
#
_entry.id   AF-A0A938TP24-F1
#
_cell.length_a   1.000
_cell.length_b   1.000
_cell.length_c   1.000
_cell.angle_alpha   90.00
_cell.angle_beta   90.00
_cell.angle_gamma   90.00
#
_symmetry.space_group_name_H-M   'P 1'
#
loop_
_entity.id
_entity.type
_entity.pdbx_description
1 polymer ?
#
loop_
_entity_poly.entity_id
_entity_poly.type
_entity_poly.pdbx_seq_one_letter_code
_entity_poly.pdbx_strand_id
1 'polypeptide(L)' 'MIIDIDIETLFPEGLSDEAISAVSDVLYEIAMQWENRHYHQLKRYRKQQEIEFIDPLKPWLRKKPD' A
#
# COMPACT_ATOMS: atom_id res chain seq x y z
N MET A 1 -14.42 6.86 -13.58
CA MET A 1 -13.57 7.06 -14.77
C MET A 1 -12.73 5.80 -14.90
N ILE A 2 -13.17 4.86 -15.74
CA ILE A 2 -12.39 3.67 -16.05
C ILE A 2 -11.38 4.13 -17.09
N ILE A 3 -10.10 4.09 -16.75
CA ILE A 3 -9.03 4.36 -17.70
C ILE A 3 -8.93 3.07 -18.51
N ASP A 4 -9.31 3.12 -19.78
CA ASP A 4 -9.05 2.02 -20.71
C ASP A 4 -7.55 2.07 -21.01
N ILE A 5 -6.81 1.25 -20.27
CA ILE A 5 -5.36 1.16 -20.40
C ILE A 5 -5.07 0.08 -21.43
N ASP A 6 -4.66 0.50 -22.63
CA ASP A 6 -4.14 -0.43 -23.62
C ASP A 6 -2.75 -0.91 -23.22
N ILE A 7 -2.67 -2.17 -22.80
CA ILE A 7 -1.45 -2.83 -22.32
C ILE A 7 -0.42 -2.92 -23.45
N GLU A 8 -0.86 -3.11 -24.69
CA GLU A 8 0.03 -3.22 -25.86
C GLU A 8 0.76 -1.91 -26.16
N THR A 9 0.12 -0.77 -25.86
CA THR A 9 0.76 0.54 -26.01
C THR A 9 1.75 0.81 -24.86
N LEU A 10 1.48 0.31 -23.65
CA LEU A 10 2.35 0.52 -22.49
C LEU A 10 3.57 -0.40 -22.45
N PHE A 11 3.42 -1.63 -22.95
CA PHE A 11 4.45 -2.66 -22.94
C PHE A 11 4.59 -3.27 -24.33
N PRO A 12 5.13 -2.51 -25.29
CA PRO A 12 5.24 -2.98 -26.67
C PRO A 12 6.07 -4.26 -26.76
N GLU A 13 5.65 -5.19 -27.62
CA GLU A 13 6.44 -6.37 -27.93
C GLU A 13 7.80 -5.98 -28.57
N GLY A 14 8.87 -6.71 -28.21
CA GLY A 14 10.21 -6.49 -28.76
C GLY A 14 11.10 -5.51 -28.00
N LEU A 15 10.75 -5.17 -26.75
CA LEU A 15 11.67 -4.49 -25.83
C LEU A 15 12.89 -5.36 -25.53
N SER A 16 14.06 -4.73 -25.35
CA SER A 16 15.25 -5.44 -24.87
C SER A 16 15.10 -5.82 -23.40
N ASP A 17 15.81 -6.87 -22.97
CA ASP A 17 15.78 -7.33 -21.58
C ASP A 17 16.16 -6.20 -20.59
N GLU A 18 17.09 -5.33 -20.98
CA GLU A 18 17.50 -4.18 -20.16
C GLU A 18 16.37 -3.16 -20.02
N ALA A 19 15.62 -2.90 -21.09
CA ALA A 19 14.47 -1.99 -21.04
C ALA A 19 13.35 -2.56 -20.17
N ILE A 20 13.08 -3.87 -20.27
CA ILE A 20 12.11 -4.57 -19.43
C ILE A 20 12.53 -4.49 -17.95
N SER A 21 13.81 -4.72 -17.66
CA SER A 21 14.36 -4.61 -16.31
C SER A 21 14.17 -3.21 -15.74
N ALA A 22 14.55 -2.17 -16.50
CA ALA A 22 14.43 -0.79 -16.04
C ALA A 22 12.96 -0.37 -15.82
N VAL A 23 12.04 -0.78 -16.69
CA VAL A 23 10.61 -0.52 -16.52
C VAL A 23 10.07 -1.23 -15.27
N SER A 24 10.48 -2.48 -15.04
CA SER A 24 10.08 -3.24 -13.87
C SER A 24 10.54 -2.58 -12.56
N ASP A 25 11.79 -2.10 -12.52
CA ASP A 25 12.34 -1.38 -11.37
C ASP A 25 11.55 -0.10 -11.06
N VAL A 26 11.21 0.67 -12.10
CA VAL A 26 10.41 1.90 -11.95
C VAL A 26 9.02 1.59 -11.41
N LEU A 27 8.34 0.59 -11.97
CA LEU A 27 7.00 0.19 -11.51
C LEU A 27 7.03 -0.29 -10.06
N TYR A 28 8.07 -1.05 -9.69
CA TYR A 28 8.27 -1.50 -8.33
C TYR A 28 8.45 -0.34 -7.35
N GLU A 29 9.31 0.63 -7.68
CA GLU A 29 9.52 1.81 -6.86
C GLU A 29 8.23 2.63 -6.69
N ILE A 30 7.47 2.83 -7.78
CA ILE A 30 6.17 3.50 -7.70
C ILE A 30 5.24 2.75 -6.75
N ALA A 31 5.07 1.44 -6.93
CA ALA A 31 4.20 0.64 -6.06
C ALA A 31 4.63 0.75 -4.58
N MET A 32 5.93 0.69 -4.30
CA MET A 32 6.47 0.82 -2.96
C MET A 32 6.23 2.20 -2.35
N GLN A 33 6.34 3.29 -3.12
CA GLN A 33 6.02 4.63 -2.63
C GLN A 33 4.53 4.79 -2.29
N TRP A 34 3.65 4.21 -3.10
CA TRP A 34 2.21 4.19 -2.82
C TRP A 34 1.90 3.36 -1.56
N GLU A 35 2.50 2.17 -1.44
CA GLU A 35 2.36 1.34 -0.25
C GLU A 35 2.84 2.10 0.99
N ASN A 36 4.03 2.70 0.97
CA ASN A 36 4.56 3.48 2.09
C ASN A 36 3.64 4.65 2.49
N ARG A 37 3.12 5.38 1.49
CA ARG A 37 2.19 6.49 1.72
C ARG A 37 0.94 6.04 2.47
N HIS A 38 0.38 4.90 2.08
CA HIS A 38 -0.85 4.37 2.69
C HIS A 38 -0.58 3.54 3.95
N TYR A 39 0.61 2.95 4.08
CA TYR A 39 1.03 2.15 5.21
C TYR A 39 0.98 2.95 6.51
N HIS A 40 1.44 4.20 6.49
CA HIS A 40 1.34 5.08 7.66
C HIS A 40 -0.10 5.39 8.05
N GLN A 41 -1.01 5.53 7.08
CA GLN A 41 -2.43 5.77 7.34
C GLN A 41 -3.08 4.52 7.96
N LEU A 42 -2.82 3.34 7.40
CA LEU A 42 -3.29 2.06 7.94
C LEU A 42 -2.72 1.80 9.34
N LYS A 43 -1.44 2.11 9.57
CA LYS A 43 -0.79 1.96 10.88
C LYS A 43 -1.40 2.91 11.92
N ARG A 44 -1.66 4.18 11.55
CA ARG A 44 -2.35 5.15 12.41
C ARG A 44 -3.76 4.69 12.74
N TYR A 45 -4.51 4.23 11.74
CA TYR A 45 -5.87 3.71 11.92
C TYR A 45 -5.89 2.51 12.87
N ARG A 46 -5.02 1.51 12.66
CA ARG A 46 -4.88 0.36 13.57
C ARG A 46 -4.53 0.80 15.00
N LYS A 47 -3.59 1.75 15.15
CA LYS A 47 -3.22 2.29 16.46
C LYS A 47 -4.38 3.02 17.14
N GLN A 48 -5.20 3.77 16.39
CA GLN A 48 -6.39 4.43 16.92
C GLN A 48 -7.43 3.42 17.40
N GLN A 49 -7.70 2.38 16.60
CA GLN A 49 -8.57 1.29 17.02
C GLN A 49 -8.06 0.63 18.32
N GLU A 50 -6.75 0.36 18.43
CA GLU A 50 -6.18 -0.20 19.66
C GLU A 50 -6.40 0.70 20.88
N ILE A 51 -6.33 2.02 20.73
CA ILE A 51 -6.56 2.99 21.82
C ILE A 51 -8.03 3.03 22.25
N GLU A 52 -8.98 2.91 21.31
CA GLU A 52 -10.41 2.86 21.62
C GLU A 52 -10.77 1.68 22.54
N PHE A 53 -9.97 0.63 22.53
CA PHE A 53 -10.14 -0.54 23.40
C PHE A 53 -9.34 -0.47 24.71
N ILE A 54 -8.62 0.62 24.99
CA ILE A 54 -7.86 0.79 26.25
C ILE A 54 -8.72 1.52 27.27
N ASP A 55 -8.95 0.89 28.42
CA ASP A 55 -9.57 1.55 29.58
C ASP A 55 -8.54 2.46 30.28
N PRO A 56 -8.80 3.78 30.43
CA PRO A 56 -7.87 4.71 31.10
C PRO A 56 -7.57 4.33 32.55
N LEU A 57 -8.50 3.66 33.24
CA LEU A 57 -8.34 3.23 34.62
C LEU A 57 -7.62 1.87 34.73
N LYS A 58 -7.61 1.06 33.65
CA LYS A 58 -7.00 -0.28 33.61
C LYS A 58 -6.36 -0.55 32.25
N PRO A 59 -5.23 0.11 31.93
CA PRO A 59 -4.63 0.04 30.59
C PRO A 59 -4.07 -1.33 30.21
N TRP A 60 -3.93 -2.26 31.15
CA TRP A 60 -3.53 -3.65 30.89
C TRP A 60 -4.67 -4.57 30.43
N LEU A 61 -5.93 -4.11 30.50
CA LEU A 61 -7.10 -4.85 30.01
C LEU A 61 -7.49 -4.31 28.63
N ARG A 62 -7.41 -5.14 27.59
CA ARG A 62 -7.98 -4.81 26.27
C ARG A 62 -9.48 -5.06 26.32
N LYS A 63 -10.31 -4.04 26.05
CA LYS A 63 -11.75 -4.20 25.83
C LYS A 63 -11.95 -5.05 24.57
N LYS A 64 -12.74 -6.12 24.66
CA LYS A 64 -13.11 -6.90 23.47
C LYS A 64 -14.17 -6.10 22.69
N PRO A 65 -14.14 -6.13 21.35
CA PRO A 65 -15.29 -5.71 20.57
C PRO A 65 -16.46 -6.68 20.86
N ASP A 66 -17.67 -6.14 21.04
CA ASP A 66 -18.91 -6.92 21.18
C ASP A 66 -19.26 -7.66 19.87
#